data_AF-A0A7C9KEQ1-F1
#
_entry.id   AF-A0A7C9KEQ1-F1
#
_cell.length_a   1.000
_cell.length_b   1.000
_cell.length_c   1.000
_cell.angle_alpha   90.00
_cell.angle_beta   90.00
_cell.angle_gamma   90.00
#
_symmetry.space_group_name_H-M   'P 1'
#
loop_
_entity.id
_entity.type
_entity.pdbx_description
1 polymer ?
#
loop_
_entity_poly.entity_id
_entity_poly.type
_entity_poly.pdbx_seq_one_letter_code
_entity_poly.pdbx_strand_id
1 'polypeptide(L)'
;MKKLLVTTLVGALVVAPVAFAAKSNGEGKQRGGHPAMKMMKQLDLTDEQKAQVKEIMQQHKPQANAEQRQAMYQQRMEIITAASFDEGAAQAFIDVQQANHQTRMMNMLQAQQEIYQVLTPEQQQKYQELSAKKMEKQQKRMQKGDKKAQL
;
A
#
# COMPACT_ATOMS: atom_id res chain seq x y z
N MET A 1 13.27 24.82 42.25
CA MET A 1 11.96 25.49 42.46
C MET A 1 11.83 26.52 41.35
N LYS A 2 10.97 26.39 40.35
CA LYS A 2 9.50 26.43 40.45
C LYS A 2 8.89 25.59 39.31
N LYS A 3 7.89 24.78 39.66
CA LYS A 3 6.99 24.10 38.73
C LYS A 3 5.98 25.14 38.24
N LEU A 4 5.67 25.17 36.94
CA LEU A 4 4.48 25.84 36.43
C LEU A 4 3.80 24.91 35.42
N LEU A 5 2.79 24.20 35.95
CA LEU A 5 1.69 23.64 35.20
C LEU A 5 0.85 24.79 34.65
N VAL A 6 0.56 24.79 33.35
CA VAL A 6 -0.59 25.50 32.80
C VAL A 6 -1.34 24.53 31.91
N THR A 7 -2.36 23.93 32.51
CA THR A 7 -3.49 23.30 31.86
C THR A 7 -4.39 24.40 31.32
N THR A 8 -4.63 24.42 30.00
CA THR A 8 -5.81 25.08 29.43
C THR A 8 -6.44 24.18 28.38
N LEU A 9 -7.57 23.63 28.80
CA LEU A 9 -8.64 23.07 28.00
C LEU A 9 -9.23 24.12 27.04
N VAL A 10 -9.77 23.64 25.92
CA VAL A 10 -11.04 24.02 25.24
C VAL A 10 -10.85 24.23 23.73
N GLY A 11 -11.61 23.44 22.96
CA GLY A 11 -11.88 23.72 21.55
C GLY A 11 -12.38 22.52 20.74
N ALA A 12 -13.24 21.65 21.28
CA ALA A 12 -13.88 20.59 20.51
C ALA A 12 -14.96 21.19 19.58
N LEU A 13 -14.61 21.39 18.31
CA LEU A 13 -15.58 21.63 17.24
C LEU A 13 -16.04 20.27 16.71
N VAL A 14 -17.19 19.79 17.17
CA VAL A 14 -17.83 18.57 16.62
C VAL A 14 -18.57 18.98 15.35
N VAL A 15 -17.93 18.78 14.20
CA VAL A 15 -18.64 18.71 12.92
C VAL A 15 -19.06 17.26 12.75
N ALA A 16 -20.36 16.99 12.89
CA ALA A 16 -20.92 15.66 12.64
C ALA A 16 -20.85 15.36 11.14
N PRO A 17 -20.23 14.24 10.70
CA PRO A 17 -20.35 13.82 9.31
C PRO A 17 -21.71 13.14 9.10
N VAL A 18 -22.44 13.60 8.08
CA VAL A 18 -23.63 12.94 7.55
C VAL A 18 -23.21 11.55 7.05
N ALA A 19 -23.70 10.50 7.71
CA ALA A 19 -23.45 9.13 7.32
C ALA A 19 -24.21 8.80 6.01
N PHE A 20 -23.50 8.78 4.88
CA PHE A 20 -23.98 8.12 3.68
C PHE A 20 -23.89 6.61 3.88
N ALA A 21 -25.05 5.97 4.10
CA ALA A 21 -25.18 4.52 4.16
C ALA A 21 -24.98 3.91 2.76
N ALA A 22 -23.73 3.58 2.40
CA ALA A 22 -23.43 2.77 1.22
C ALA A 22 -23.45 1.28 1.58
N LYS A 23 -24.62 0.65 1.40
CA LYS A 23 -24.77 -0.81 1.40
C LYS A 23 -23.99 -1.39 0.22
N SER A 24 -22.91 -2.13 0.49
CA SER A 24 -22.27 -2.98 -0.51
C SER A 24 -22.17 -4.42 0.01
N ASN A 25 -23.20 -5.20 -0.29
CA ASN A 25 -23.12 -6.67 -0.26
C ASN A 25 -22.32 -7.11 -1.49
N GLY A 26 -21.17 -7.73 -1.26
CA GLY A 26 -20.32 -8.25 -2.32
C GLY A 26 -19.25 -9.14 -1.75
N GLU A 27 -19.61 -10.38 -1.41
CA GLU A 27 -18.68 -11.46 -1.07
C GLU A 27 -17.92 -11.91 -2.33
N GLY A 28 -17.00 -11.07 -2.78
CA GLY A 28 -15.93 -11.48 -3.68
C GLY A 28 -14.74 -11.91 -2.83
N LYS A 29 -14.36 -13.20 -2.88
CA LYS A 29 -13.07 -13.68 -2.35
C LYS A 29 -11.93 -12.95 -3.08
N GLN A 30 -11.52 -11.79 -2.57
CA GLN A 30 -10.36 -11.04 -3.03
C GLN A 30 -9.08 -11.82 -2.69
N ARG A 31 -8.70 -12.77 -3.55
CA ARG A 31 -7.37 -13.38 -3.56
C ARG A 31 -6.35 -12.36 -4.08
N GLY A 32 -6.15 -11.29 -3.31
CA GLY A 32 -5.32 -10.16 -3.72
C GLY A 32 -5.21 -9.10 -2.63
N GLY A 33 -5.23 -9.50 -1.35
CA GLY A 33 -5.00 -8.55 -0.26
C GLY A 33 -3.66 -7.85 -0.46
N HIS A 34 -3.69 -6.52 -0.57
CA HIS A 34 -2.50 -5.67 -0.64
C HIS A 34 -1.49 -6.13 0.42
N PRO A 35 -0.17 -6.16 0.14
CA PRO A 35 0.83 -6.57 1.12
C PRO A 35 0.72 -5.86 2.47
N ALA A 36 0.25 -4.61 2.48
CA ALA A 36 -0.10 -3.84 3.68
C ALA A 36 -1.19 -4.53 4.53
N MET A 37 -2.26 -5.05 3.90
CA MET A 37 -3.37 -5.75 4.55
C MET A 37 -2.96 -7.07 5.21
N LYS A 38 -1.87 -7.71 4.77
CA LYS A 38 -1.37 -8.94 5.42
C LYS A 38 -0.68 -8.65 6.76
N MET A 39 -0.01 -7.50 6.88
CA MET A 39 0.69 -7.12 8.09
C MET A 39 -0.28 -6.60 9.16
N MET A 40 -1.33 -5.90 8.74
CA MET A 40 -2.40 -5.43 9.62
C MET A 40 -3.12 -6.55 10.38
N LYS A 41 -3.24 -7.75 9.77
CA LYS A 41 -3.82 -8.93 10.43
C LYS A 41 -3.03 -9.38 11.67
N GLN A 42 -1.80 -8.93 11.84
CA GLN A 42 -0.94 -9.31 12.96
C GLN A 42 -0.87 -8.23 14.06
N LEU A 43 -1.48 -7.07 13.84
CA LEU A 43 -1.44 -5.93 14.78
C LEU A 43 -2.64 -5.86 15.73
N ASP A 44 -3.54 -6.84 15.66
CA ASP A 44 -4.73 -6.93 16.51
C ASP A 44 -5.52 -5.60 16.54
N LEU A 45 -5.79 -5.05 15.35
CA LEU A 45 -6.49 -3.77 15.19
C LEU A 45 -7.92 -3.84 15.73
N THR A 46 -8.39 -2.75 16.35
CA THR A 46 -9.81 -2.58 16.69
C THR A 46 -10.65 -2.43 15.43
N ASP A 47 -11.97 -2.55 15.55
CA ASP A 47 -12.85 -2.42 14.40
C ASP A 47 -12.90 -0.98 13.86
N GLU A 48 -12.74 0.02 14.73
CA GLU A 48 -12.59 1.42 14.32
C GLU A 48 -11.29 1.62 13.54
N GLN A 49 -10.17 1.09 14.03
CA GLN A 49 -8.87 1.17 13.33
C GLN A 49 -8.95 0.49 11.96
N LYS A 50 -9.60 -0.68 11.85
CA LYS A 50 -9.79 -1.36 10.57
C LYS A 50 -10.59 -0.52 9.58
N ALA A 51 -11.63 0.18 10.04
CA ALA A 51 -12.43 1.05 9.20
C ALA A 51 -11.59 2.23 8.66
N GLN A 52 -10.84 2.91 9.54
CA GLN A 52 -9.95 4.02 9.16
C GLN A 52 -8.87 3.57 8.17
N VAL A 53 -8.22 2.43 8.46
CA VAL A 53 -7.22 1.84 7.58
C VAL A 53 -7.80 1.51 6.20
N LYS A 54 -9.03 0.99 6.14
CA LYS A 54 -9.70 0.70 4.87
C LYS A 54 -9.97 1.97 4.08
N GLU A 55 -10.38 3.04 4.74
CA GLU A 55 -10.61 4.35 4.12
C GLU A 55 -9.31 4.94 3.56
N ILE A 56 -8.23 4.98 4.35
CA ILE A 56 -6.90 5.43 3.91
C ILE A 56 -6.45 4.64 2.68
N MET A 57 -6.58 3.31 2.72
CA MET A 57 -6.21 2.45 1.58
C MET A 57 -7.07 2.71 0.34
N GLN A 58 -8.34 3.10 0.49
CA GLN A 58 -9.22 3.45 -0.62
C GLN A 58 -8.87 4.81 -1.22
N GLN A 59 -8.55 5.80 -0.39
CA GLN A 59 -8.13 7.13 -0.80
C GLN A 59 -6.85 7.09 -1.64
N HIS A 60 -5.86 6.30 -1.21
CA HIS A 60 -4.57 6.17 -1.90
C HIS A 60 -4.55 5.09 -2.98
N LYS A 61 -5.67 4.37 -3.18
CA LYS A 61 -5.73 3.31 -4.19
C LYS A 61 -5.55 3.94 -5.57
N PRO A 62 -4.54 3.53 -6.36
CA PRO A 62 -4.42 4.02 -7.73
C PRO A 62 -5.69 3.66 -8.49
N GLN A 63 -6.27 4.64 -9.18
CA GLN A 63 -7.41 4.43 -10.06
C GLN A 63 -6.98 3.51 -11.19
N ALA A 64 -7.24 2.22 -11.01
CA ALA A 64 -6.87 1.23 -11.98
C ALA A 64 -7.94 1.24 -13.08
N ASN A 65 -7.81 2.11 -14.08
CA ASN A 65 -8.69 2.09 -15.24
C ASN A 65 -8.47 0.75 -15.99
N ALA A 66 -9.55 -0.01 -16.20
CA ALA A 66 -9.49 -1.28 -16.93
C ALA A 66 -8.99 -1.07 -18.37
N GLU A 67 -9.38 0.05 -18.99
CA GLU A 67 -8.97 0.43 -20.34
C GLU A 67 -7.47 0.68 -20.39
N GLN A 68 -6.91 1.41 -19.42
CA GLN A 68 -5.47 1.63 -19.33
C GLN A 68 -4.71 0.31 -19.23
N ARG A 69 -5.17 -0.63 -18.40
CA ARG A 69 -4.52 -1.95 -18.29
C ARG A 69 -4.57 -2.73 -19.61
N GLN A 70 -5.69 -2.68 -20.32
CA GLN A 70 -5.85 -3.35 -21.61
C GLN A 70 -4.94 -2.71 -22.67
N ALA A 71 -4.90 -1.38 -22.76
CA ALA A 71 -4.04 -0.66 -23.69
C ALA A 71 -2.55 -0.98 -23.44
N MET A 72 -2.11 -0.98 -22.18
CA MET A 72 -0.73 -1.33 -21.82
C MET A 72 -0.38 -2.79 -22.18
N TYR A 73 -1.34 -3.70 -22.04
CA TYR A 73 -1.14 -5.09 -22.47
C TYR A 73 -1.00 -5.19 -23.99
N GLN A 74 -1.86 -4.51 -24.75
CA GLN A 74 -1.82 -4.48 -26.21
C GLN A 74 -0.50 -3.88 -26.72
N GLN A 75 -0.11 -2.71 -26.22
CA GLN A 75 1.14 -2.06 -26.59
C GLN A 75 2.35 -2.96 -26.29
N ARG A 76 2.35 -3.67 -25.16
CA ARG A 76 3.39 -4.66 -24.84
C ARG A 76 3.39 -5.81 -25.83
N MET A 77 2.22 -6.31 -26.24
CA MET A 77 2.14 -7.39 -27.23
C MET A 77 2.65 -6.95 -28.60
N GLU A 78 2.27 -5.75 -29.05
CA GLU A 78 2.75 -5.18 -30.32
C GLU A 78 4.28 -5.15 -30.39
N ILE A 79 4.94 -4.69 -29.32
CA ILE A 79 6.42 -4.68 -29.23
C ILE A 79 7.00 -6.10 -29.33
N ILE A 80 6.39 -7.08 -28.68
CA ILE A 80 6.90 -8.47 -28.62
C ILE A 80 6.65 -9.23 -29.91
N THR A 81 5.54 -8.96 -30.60
CA THR A 81 5.14 -9.66 -31.83
C THR A 81 5.64 -8.99 -33.12
N ALA A 82 6.32 -7.85 -33.00
CA ALA A 82 6.91 -7.16 -34.15
C ALA A 82 7.95 -8.03 -34.87
N ALA A 83 8.08 -7.86 -36.19
CA ALA A 83 9.04 -8.62 -37.00
C ALA A 83 10.51 -8.34 -36.62
N SER A 84 10.77 -7.18 -36.03
CA SER A 84 12.06 -6.77 -35.48
C SER A 84 11.84 -5.99 -34.18
N PHE A 85 12.82 -6.01 -33.28
CA PHE A 85 12.74 -5.27 -32.03
C PHE A 85 12.91 -3.76 -32.27
N ASP A 86 11.86 -3.00 -31.96
CA ASP A 86 11.90 -1.54 -31.93
C ASP A 86 12.28 -1.07 -30.52
N GLU A 87 13.55 -0.69 -30.35
CA GLU A 87 14.08 -0.19 -29.09
C GLU A 87 13.43 1.12 -28.64
N GLY A 88 13.06 1.99 -29.58
CA GLY A 88 12.40 3.26 -29.26
C GLY A 88 10.99 3.07 -28.71
N ALA A 89 10.21 2.17 -29.33
CA ALA A 89 8.89 1.79 -28.83
C ALA A 89 8.97 1.10 -27.45
N ALA A 90 9.97 0.25 -27.25
CA ALA A 90 10.23 -0.40 -25.97
C ALA A 90 10.59 0.62 -24.88
N GLN A 91 11.47 1.57 -25.17
CA GLN A 91 11.87 2.61 -24.22
C GLN A 91 10.69 3.50 -23.82
N ALA A 92 9.88 3.94 -24.79
CA ALA A 92 8.68 4.73 -24.50
C ALA A 92 7.69 3.98 -23.60
N PHE A 93 7.48 2.67 -23.85
CA PHE A 93 6.66 1.83 -22.97
C PHE A 93 7.24 1.74 -21.55
N ILE A 94 8.56 1.60 -21.42
CA ILE A 94 9.24 1.54 -20.11
C ILE A 94 9.09 2.87 -19.36
N ASP A 95 9.23 4.01 -20.03
CA ASP A 95 9.14 5.32 -19.39
C ASP A 95 7.75 5.56 -18.78
N VAL A 96 6.69 5.22 -19.51
CA VAL A 96 5.31 5.24 -19.00
C VAL A 96 5.17 4.33 -17.78
N GLN A 97 5.80 3.15 -17.82
CA GLN A 97 5.75 2.20 -16.71
C GLN A 97 6.50 2.67 -15.47
N GLN A 98 7.64 3.33 -15.64
CA GLN A 98 8.41 3.93 -14.56
C GLN A 98 7.62 5.05 -13.87
N ALA A 99 7.02 5.96 -14.64
CA ALA A 99 6.18 7.02 -14.10
C ALA A 99 5.01 6.45 -13.28
N ASN A 100 4.28 5.48 -13.85
CA ASN A 100 3.20 4.78 -13.16
C ASN A 100 3.67 4.08 -11.87
N HIS A 101 4.87 3.48 -11.90
CA HIS A 101 5.45 2.83 -10.73
C HIS A 101 5.79 3.85 -9.63
N GLN A 102 6.41 4.97 -9.99
CA GLN A 102 6.75 6.05 -9.06
C GLN A 102 5.52 6.60 -8.35
N THR A 103 4.45 6.92 -9.08
CA THR A 103 3.19 7.39 -8.48
C THR A 103 2.60 6.37 -7.52
N ARG A 104 2.57 5.09 -7.91
CA ARG A 104 2.08 4.03 -7.02
C ARG A 104 2.93 3.88 -5.76
N MET A 105 4.25 3.98 -5.88
CA MET A 105 5.15 3.93 -4.72
C MET A 105 4.89 5.08 -3.76
N MET A 106 4.75 6.31 -4.29
CA MET A 106 4.47 7.49 -3.48
C MET A 106 3.15 7.34 -2.70
N ASN A 107 2.06 7.00 -3.39
CA ASN A 107 0.75 6.82 -2.76
C ASN A 107 0.79 5.71 -1.70
N MET A 108 1.46 4.59 -1.99
CA MET A 108 1.59 3.51 -1.03
C MET A 108 2.39 3.92 0.21
N LEU A 109 3.44 4.73 0.06
CA LEU A 109 4.24 5.21 1.17
C LEU A 109 3.45 6.19 2.04
N GLN A 110 2.70 7.10 1.42
CA GLN A 110 1.79 8.02 2.12
C GLN A 110 0.73 7.24 2.91
N ALA A 111 0.05 6.29 2.27
CA ALA A 111 -0.92 5.44 2.94
C ALA A 111 -0.31 4.68 4.14
N GLN A 112 0.89 4.12 3.98
CA GLN A 112 1.58 3.42 5.06
C GLN A 112 1.88 4.33 6.25
N GLN A 113 2.31 5.57 5.99
CA GLN A 113 2.56 6.55 7.03
C GLN A 113 1.28 6.92 7.77
N GLU A 114 0.19 7.20 7.05
CA GLU A 114 -1.11 7.52 7.65
C GLU A 114 -1.65 6.37 8.50
N ILE A 115 -1.59 5.13 7.98
CA ILE A 115 -1.94 3.92 8.73
C ILE A 115 -1.12 3.79 10.01
N TYR A 116 0.19 4.07 9.95
CA TYR A 116 1.06 3.96 11.10
C TYR A 116 0.66 4.93 12.23
N GLN A 117 0.13 6.11 11.89
CA GLN A 117 -0.37 7.10 12.86
C GLN A 117 -1.69 6.68 13.54
N VAL A 118 -2.45 5.75 12.95
CA VAL A 118 -3.67 5.19 13.55
C VAL A 118 -3.35 4.15 14.65
N LEU A 119 -2.14 3.61 14.65
CA LEU A 119 -1.71 2.57 15.59
C LEU A 119 -1.40 3.14 16.97
N THR A 120 -1.66 2.36 18.02
CA THR A 120 -1.18 2.66 19.37
C THR A 120 0.35 2.50 19.45
N PRO A 121 1.04 3.09 20.46
CA PRO A 121 2.48 2.91 20.63
C PRO A 121 2.93 1.45 20.67
N GLU A 122 2.16 0.58 21.33
CA GLU A 122 2.44 -0.85 21.43
C GLU A 122 2.29 -1.55 20.06
N GLN A 123 1.26 -1.18 19.30
CA GLN A 123 1.05 -1.69 17.94
C GLN A 123 2.14 -1.20 16.98
N GLN A 124 2.62 0.03 17.14
CA GLN A 124 3.73 0.58 16.36
C GLN A 124 5.04 -0.19 16.61
N GLN A 125 5.34 -0.52 17.88
CA GLN A 125 6.49 -1.35 18.20
C GLN A 125 6.37 -2.74 17.57
N LYS A 126 5.20 -3.39 17.71
CA LYS A 126 4.92 -4.68 17.07
C LYS A 126 5.06 -4.62 15.55
N TYR A 127 4.65 -3.51 14.92
CA TYR A 127 4.82 -3.29 13.49
C TYR A 127 6.29 -3.28 13.08
N GLN A 128 7.16 -2.58 13.82
CA GLN A 128 8.59 -2.54 13.54
C GLN A 128 9.24 -3.94 13.66
N GLU A 129 8.89 -4.70 14.69
CA GLU A 129 9.38 -6.07 14.90
C GLU A 129 8.96 -7.00 13.75
N LEU A 130 7.69 -6.95 13.36
CA LEU A 130 7.17 -7.73 12.23
C LEU A 130 7.86 -7.33 10.92
N SER A 131 8.19 -6.05 10.74
CA SER A 131 8.91 -5.54 9.57
C SER A 131 10.34 -6.13 9.51
N ALA A 132 11.08 -6.05 10.61
CA ALA A 132 12.43 -6.60 10.72
C ALA A 132 12.44 -8.12 10.43
N LYS A 133 11.51 -8.87 11.03
CA LYS A 133 11.37 -10.31 10.80
C LYS A 133 11.04 -10.65 9.35
N LYS A 134 10.26 -9.81 8.68
CA LYS A 134 9.95 -9.98 7.26
C LYS A 134 11.18 -9.75 6.38
N MET A 135 11.98 -8.72 6.66
CA MET A 135 13.24 -8.45 5.96
C MET A 135 14.22 -9.62 6.13
N GLU A 136 14.41 -10.12 7.35
CA GLU A 136 15.29 -11.27 7.62
C GLU A 136 14.86 -12.51 6.83
N LYS A 137 13.55 -12.83 6.83
CA LYS A 137 13.00 -13.94 6.04
C LYS A 137 13.25 -13.74 4.54
N GLN A 138 13.12 -12.51 4.04
CA GLN A 138 13.39 -12.20 2.64
C GLN A 138 14.86 -12.41 2.30
N GLN A 139 15.79 -11.93 3.13
CA GLN A 139 17.23 -12.14 2.97
C GLN A 139 17.58 -13.63 2.93
N LYS A 140 17.04 -14.43 3.86
CA LYS A 140 17.23 -15.89 3.88
C LYS A 140 16.72 -16.56 2.59
N ARG A 141 15.63 -16.07 2.01
CA ARG A 141 15.10 -16.59 0.74
C ARG A 141 16.00 -16.23 -0.45
N MET A 142 16.54 -15.01 -0.48
CA MET A 142 17.48 -14.58 -1.52
C MET A 142 18.76 -15.44 -1.48
N GLN A 143 19.38 -15.58 -0.31
CA GLN A 143 20.58 -16.43 -0.14
C GLN A 143 20.36 -17.89 -0.55
N LYS A 144 19.17 -18.45 -0.30
CA LYS A 144 18.81 -19.81 -0.75
C LYS A 144 18.64 -19.88 -2.27
N GLY A 145 18.09 -18.84 -2.90
CA GLY A 145 17.98 -18.72 -4.35
C GLY A 145 19.34 -18.68 -5.01
N ASP A 146 20.25 -17.86 -4.49
CA ASP A 146 21.62 -17.72 -5.00
C ASP A 146 22.40 -19.02 -4.91
N LYS A 147 22.31 -19.72 -3.76
CA LYS A 147 22.94 -21.04 -3.59
C LYS A 147 22.39 -22.09 -4.56
N LYS A 148 21.08 -22.03 -4.90
CA LYS A 148 20.47 -22.94 -5.86
C LYS A 148 20.86 -22.63 -7.31
N ALA A 149 21.10 -21.36 -7.63
CA ALA A 149 21.54 -20.95 -8.97
C ALA A 149 23.01 -21.30 -9.27
N GLN A 150 23.79 -21.64 -8.24
CA GLN A 150 25.20 -22.03 -8.35
C GLN A 150 25.43 -23.55 -8.39
N LEU A 151 24.36 -24.35 -8.31
CA LEU A 151 24.36 -25.81 -8.44
C LEU A 151 23.75 -26.22 -9.79
#